data_AF-A0A2D7QSL5-F1
#
_entry.id   AF-A0A2D7QSL5-F1
#
_cell.length_a   1.000
_cell.length_b   1.000
_cell.length_c   1.000
_cell.angle_alpha   90.00
_cell.angle_beta   90.00
_cell.angle_gamma   90.00
#
_symmetry.space_group_name_H-M   'P 1'
#
loop_
_entity.id
_entity.type
_entity.pdbx_description
1 polymer ?
#
loop_
_entity_poly.entity_id
_entity_poly.type
_entity_poly.pdbx_seq_one_letter_code
_entity_poly.pdbx_strand_id
1 'polypeptide(L)'
;MSDSFINGCPVRLDLPRSLESIHLLDVLISEMLDLLTLDKHIRHQINLAVIEAGTNAIKHGSTAGSNSHIRFEFRAAIDKITIVIRDSGQSVHPTHVENGDLWRSSGRGLQLINAYMDEVKYEVTGVTMVKYIS
;
A
#
# COMPACT_ATOMS: atom_id res chain seq x y z
N MET A 1 23.80 -6.89 6.09
CA MET A 1 23.92 -5.93 4.97
C MET A 1 23.00 -4.78 5.30
N SER A 2 23.58 -3.62 5.56
CA SER A 2 22.86 -2.41 5.93
C SER A 2 22.20 -1.83 4.69
N ASP A 3 20.88 -1.90 4.60
CA ASP A 3 20.10 -1.12 3.65
C ASP A 3 20.48 0.34 3.85
N SER A 4 21.22 0.90 2.90
CA SER A 4 21.55 2.31 2.85
C SER A 4 20.28 3.08 2.48
N PHE A 5 19.49 3.39 3.51
CA PHE A 5 18.40 4.33 3.42
C PHE A 5 18.94 5.67 2.91
N ILE A 6 18.35 6.23 1.86
CA ILE A 6 18.28 7.68 1.81
C ILE A 6 17.51 8.06 3.09
N ASN A 7 18.08 8.95 3.91
CA ASN A 7 17.41 9.56 5.06
C ASN A 7 16.21 10.43 4.60
N GLY A 8 15.23 9.82 3.95
CA GLY A 8 13.93 10.41 3.67
C GLY A 8 12.96 9.99 4.75
N CYS A 9 12.35 10.95 5.43
CA CYS A 9 11.22 10.66 6.30
C CYS A 9 10.13 9.98 5.46
N PRO A 10 9.58 8.83 5.88
CA PRO A 10 8.48 8.21 5.16
C PRO A 10 7.30 9.19 5.08
N VAL A 11 6.69 9.30 3.89
CA VAL A 11 5.42 10.03 3.77
C VAL A 11 4.33 9.12 4.31
N ARG A 12 3.60 9.61 5.32
CA ARG A 12 2.48 8.90 5.94
C ARG A 12 1.19 9.65 5.74
N LEU A 13 0.17 8.93 5.29
CA LEU A 13 -1.19 9.42 5.12
C LEU A 13 -2.12 8.51 5.91
N ASP A 14 -2.85 9.07 6.87
CA ASP A 14 -3.94 8.36 7.55
C ASP A 14 -5.25 8.89 6.95
N LEU A 15 -5.87 8.09 6.09
CA LEU A 15 -7.08 8.48 5.36
C LEU A 15 -8.31 7.75 5.91
N PRO A 16 -9.50 8.39 5.96
CA PRO A 16 -10.74 7.71 6.31
C PRO A 16 -10.99 6.51 5.39
N ARG A 17 -11.66 5.50 5.93
CA ARG A 17 -12.04 4.30 5.18
C ARG A 17 -13.28 4.58 4.30
N SER A 18 -13.10 5.39 3.26
CA SER A 18 -14.18 5.79 2.34
C SER A 18 -13.70 5.82 0.89
N LEU A 19 -14.57 5.56 -0.09
CA LEU A 19 -14.19 5.53 -1.50
C LEU A 19 -13.66 6.88 -2.01
N GLU A 20 -14.07 7.99 -1.41
CA GLU A 20 -13.55 9.33 -1.68
C GLU A 20 -12.06 9.41 -1.34
N SER A 21 -11.60 8.69 -0.32
CA SER A 21 -10.19 8.63 0.06
C SER A 21 -9.31 7.95 -1.00
N ILE A 22 -9.87 7.11 -1.87
CA ILE A 22 -9.14 6.54 -3.01
C ILE A 22 -8.81 7.61 -4.05
N HIS A 23 -9.72 8.55 -4.29
CA HIS A 23 -9.46 9.64 -5.24
C HIS A 23 -8.36 10.56 -4.71
N LEU A 24 -8.37 10.87 -3.41
CA LEU A 24 -7.30 11.63 -2.79
C LEU A 24 -5.97 10.87 -2.83
N LEU A 25 -6.00 9.56 -2.55
CA LEU A 25 -4.82 8.71 -2.64
C LEU A 25 -4.22 8.72 -4.04
N ASP A 26 -5.04 8.64 -5.09
CA ASP A 26 -4.62 8.66 -6.50
C ASP A 26 -3.90 9.95 -6.88
N VAL A 27 -4.47 11.09 -6.51
CA VAL A 27 -3.83 12.40 -6.74
C VAL A 27 -2.49 12.46 -6.01
N LEU A 28 -2.45 12.11 -4.72
CA LEU A 28 -1.24 12.21 -3.91
C LEU A 28 -0.13 11.27 -4.40
N ILE A 29 -0.45 10.02 -4.71
CA ILE A 29 0.57 9.07 -5.19
C ILE A 29 1.07 9.45 -6.58
N SER A 30 0.21 9.97 -7.46
CA SER A 30 0.62 10.47 -8.78
C SER A 30 1.63 11.60 -8.65
N GLU A 31 1.32 12.62 -7.83
CA GLU A 31 2.23 13.75 -7.59
C GLU A 31 3.55 13.29 -6.95
N MET A 32 3.50 12.38 -5.97
CA MET A 32 4.70 11.84 -5.34
C MET A 32 5.58 11.06 -6.33
N LEU A 33 4.98 10.28 -7.21
CA LEU A 33 5.71 9.52 -8.23
C LEU A 33 6.24 10.42 -9.36
N ASP A 34 5.57 11.54 -9.65
CA ASP A 34 6.05 12.53 -10.62
C ASP A 34 7.28 13.31 -10.13
N LEU A 35 7.43 13.47 -8.81
CA LEU A 35 8.64 14.02 -8.21
C LEU A 35 9.84 13.06 -8.29
N LEU A 36 9.60 11.79 -8.60
CA LEU A 36 10.64 10.79 -8.81
C LEU A 36 10.94 10.69 -10.30
N THR A 37 12.23 10.59 -10.65
CA THR A 37 12.72 10.50 -12.04
C THR A 37 12.49 9.11 -12.65
N LEU A 38 11.26 8.62 -12.58
CA LEU A 38 10.85 7.26 -12.98
C LEU A 38 10.29 7.24 -14.40
N ASP A 39 10.43 6.09 -15.06
CA ASP A 39 9.72 5.84 -16.31
C ASP A 39 8.19 5.87 -16.11
N LYS A 40 7.48 6.40 -17.12
CA LYS A 40 6.02 6.56 -17.08
C LYS A 40 5.29 5.23 -16.87
N HIS A 41 5.78 4.14 -17.43
CA HIS A 41 5.18 2.82 -17.27
C HIS A 41 5.33 2.33 -15.83
N ILE A 42 6.51 2.49 -15.21
CA ILE A 42 6.75 2.13 -13.81
C ILE A 42 5.85 2.93 -12.88
N ARG A 43 5.71 4.25 -13.10
CA ARG A 43 4.80 5.08 -12.31
C ARG A 43 3.36 4.61 -12.40
N HIS A 44 2.90 4.29 -13.60
CA HIS A 44 1.54 3.79 -13.82
C HIS A 44 1.29 2.45 -13.12
N GLN A 45 2.26 1.53 -13.19
CA GLN A 45 2.21 0.25 -12.50
C GLN A 45 2.08 0.42 -10.98
N ILE A 46 2.93 1.26 -10.38
CA ILE A 46 2.90 1.54 -8.94
C ILE A 46 1.56 2.18 -8.55
N ASN A 47 1.11 3.20 -9.28
CA ASN A 47 -0.16 3.88 -9.01
C ASN A 47 -1.32 2.87 -9.00
N LEU A 48 -1.48 2.06 -10.05
CA LEU A 48 -2.57 1.08 -10.13
C LEU A 48 -2.51 0.04 -9.00
N ALA A 49 -1.31 -0.43 -8.64
CA ALA A 49 -1.14 -1.36 -7.52
C ALA A 49 -1.55 -0.73 -6.18
N VAL A 50 -1.20 0.55 -5.95
CA VAL A 50 -1.58 1.30 -4.74
C VAL A 50 -3.09 1.54 -4.67
N ILE A 51 -3.72 1.91 -5.78
CA ILE A 51 -5.17 2.12 -5.85
C ILE A 51 -5.94 0.82 -5.62
N GLU A 52 -5.49 -0.28 -6.21
CA GLU A 52 -6.12 -1.58 -6.00
C GLU A 52 -5.95 -2.04 -4.55
N ALA A 53 -4.75 -1.92 -3.98
CA ALA A 53 -4.48 -2.30 -2.60
C ALA A 53 -5.25 -1.41 -1.59
N GLY A 54 -5.32 -0.11 -1.84
CA GLY A 54 -6.14 0.82 -1.05
C GLY A 54 -7.64 0.52 -1.16
N THR A 55 -8.11 0.16 -2.35
CA THR A 55 -9.51 -0.24 -2.57
C THR A 55 -9.83 -1.52 -1.80
N ASN A 56 -8.92 -2.49 -1.80
CA ASN A 56 -9.06 -3.71 -1.00
C ASN A 56 -9.06 -3.39 0.51
N ALA A 57 -8.21 -2.46 0.96
CA ALA A 57 -8.21 -1.99 2.34
C ALA A 57 -9.57 -1.42 2.77
N ILE A 58 -10.20 -0.63 1.90
CA ILE A 58 -11.47 0.04 2.18
C ILE A 58 -12.66 -0.91 2.12
N LYS A 59 -12.64 -1.88 1.21
CA LYS A 59 -13.75 -2.82 1.04
C LYS A 59 -13.70 -3.97 2.04
N HIS A 60 -12.51 -4.50 2.32
CA HIS A 60 -12.35 -5.78 2.99
C HIS A 60 -11.61 -5.73 4.34
N GLY A 61 -10.99 -4.59 4.69
CA GLY A 61 -10.41 -4.41 6.03
C GLY A 61 -11.44 -4.54 7.17
N SER A 62 -10.93 -4.65 8.40
CA SER A 62 -11.68 -4.96 9.61
C SER A 62 -12.65 -3.83 9.98
N THR A 63 -13.91 -4.17 10.23
CA THR A 63 -14.96 -3.24 10.68
C THR A 63 -14.96 -3.02 12.19
N ALA A 64 -13.98 -3.54 12.92
CA ALA A 64 -14.05 -3.72 14.37
C ALA A 64 -13.65 -2.51 15.24
N GLY A 65 -13.62 -1.27 14.73
CA GLY A 65 -13.17 -0.12 15.51
C GLY A 65 -13.90 1.20 15.20
N SER A 66 -14.02 2.06 16.22
CA SER A 66 -14.57 3.43 16.10
C SER A 66 -13.65 4.41 15.35
N ASN A 67 -12.41 4.01 15.08
CA ASN A 67 -11.43 4.77 14.31
C ASN A 67 -11.12 4.02 13.01
N SER A 68 -11.85 4.31 11.94
CA SER A 68 -11.76 3.61 10.67
C SER A 68 -10.84 4.36 9.68
N HIS A 69 -9.56 4.48 10.01
CA HIS A 69 -8.56 5.04 9.09
C HIS A 69 -7.69 3.93 8.50
N ILE A 70 -7.20 4.15 7.28
CA ILE A 70 -6.17 3.33 6.65
C ILE A 70 -4.91 4.17 6.58
N ARG A 71 -3.82 3.59 7.07
CA ARG A 71 -2.49 4.17 6.99
C ARG A 71 -1.82 3.75 5.70
N PHE A 72 -1.39 4.72 4.93
CA PHE A 72 -0.52 4.56 3.77
C PHE A 72 0.85 5.12 4.14
N GLU A 73 1.90 4.34 3.92
CA GLU A 73 3.27 4.77 4.13
C GLU A 73 4.10 4.51 2.87
N PHE A 74 4.78 5.55 2.39
CA PHE A 74 5.60 5.52 1.19
C PHE A 74 7.05 5.82 1.57
N ARG A 75 7.94 4.91 1.17
CA ARG A 75 9.38 5.02 1.37
C ARG A 75 10.07 4.94 0.02
N ALA A 76 10.70 6.04 -0.40
CA ALA A 76 11.56 6.05 -1.57
C ALA A 76 13.02 5.87 -1.13
N ALA A 77 13.73 4.94 -1.77
CA ALA A 77 15.16 4.77 -1.70
C ALA A 77 15.77 5.02 -3.09
N ILE A 78 17.10 4.88 -3.22
CA ILE A 78 17.81 5.08 -4.49
C ILE A 78 17.29 4.10 -5.56
N ASP A 79 17.07 2.85 -5.17
CA ASP A 79 16.88 1.70 -6.06
C ASP A 79 15.47 1.10 -5.96
N LYS A 80 14.66 1.51 -4.98
CA LYS A 80 13.33 0.95 -4.76
C LYS A 80 12.36 1.93 -4.11
N ILE A 81 11.08 1.65 -4.30
CA ILE A 81 9.97 2.24 -3.54
C ILE A 81 9.29 1.14 -2.75
N THR A 82 9.11 1.38 -1.46
CA THR A 82 8.31 0.51 -0.57
C THR A 82 7.02 1.22 -0.20
N ILE A 83 5.90 0.57 -0.46
CA ILE A 83 4.57 1.03 -0.05
C ILE A 83 4.02 0.08 1.02
N VAL A 84 3.52 0.64 2.10
CA VAL A 84 2.91 -0.09 3.20
C VAL A 84 1.50 0.44 3.41
N ILE A 85 0.50 -0.44 3.34
CA ILE A 85 -0.90 -0.11 3.58
C ILE A 85 -1.33 -0.92 4.80
N ARG A 86 -1.84 -0.25 5.84
CA ARG A 86 -2.26 -0.88 7.10
C ARG A 86 -3.64 -0.38 7.49
N ASP A 87 -4.50 -1.33 7.83
CA ASP A 87 -5.76 -1.02 8.49
C ASP A 87 -5.49 -0.75 9.98
N SER A 88 -5.91 0.43 10.48
CA SER A 88 -5.70 0.82 11.88
C SER A 88 -6.67 0.13 12.85
N GLY A 89 -7.64 -0.63 12.35
CA GLY A 89 -8.70 -1.28 13.15
C GLY A 89 -8.24 -2.37 14.12
N GLN A 90 -6.99 -2.82 14.08
CA GLN A 90 -6.45 -3.73 15.09
C GLN A 90 -4.93 -3.62 15.23
N SER A 91 -4.51 -3.03 16.32
CA SER A 91 -3.26 -3.42 16.98
C SER A 91 -3.65 -3.96 18.36
N VAL A 92 -2.89 -4.93 18.85
CA VAL A 92 -3.03 -5.66 20.12
C VAL A 92 -3.78 -7.01 20.01
N HIS A 93 -2.98 -8.09 19.97
CA HIS A 93 -3.27 -9.53 20.02
C HIS A 93 -3.40 -10.28 18.66
N PRO A 94 -2.38 -11.07 18.26
CA PRO A 94 -2.49 -12.03 17.17
C PRO A 94 -3.18 -13.29 17.69
N THR A 95 -4.48 -13.25 17.95
CA THR A 95 -5.26 -14.48 18.13
C THR A 95 -5.59 -15.04 16.76
N HIS A 96 -4.65 -15.84 16.24
CA HIS A 96 -4.89 -16.95 15.32
C HIS A 96 -5.87 -16.66 14.16
N VAL A 97 -5.60 -15.63 13.36
CA VAL A 97 -6.30 -15.45 12.08
C VAL A 97 -5.46 -16.14 11.01
N GLU A 98 -6.00 -17.19 10.41
CA GLU A 98 -5.39 -17.88 9.29
C GLU A 98 -5.16 -16.88 8.13
N ASN A 99 -3.87 -16.66 7.84
CA ASN A 99 -3.28 -16.23 6.57
C ASN A 99 -4.09 -15.30 5.66
N GLY A 100 -3.90 -13.97 5.74
CA GLY A 100 -3.95 -13.04 4.60
C GLY A 100 -5.22 -12.97 3.73
N ASP A 101 -6.25 -13.77 4.01
CA ASP A 101 -7.40 -14.01 3.14
C ASP A 101 -8.37 -12.81 3.11
N LEU A 102 -8.35 -11.97 4.15
CA LEU A 102 -9.12 -10.72 4.21
C LEU A 102 -8.70 -9.72 3.11
N TRP A 103 -7.42 -9.72 2.72
CA TRP A 103 -6.91 -8.88 1.65
C TRP A 103 -6.97 -9.57 0.29
N ARG A 104 -7.28 -10.87 0.28
CA ARG A 104 -7.45 -11.64 -0.95
C ARG A 104 -8.87 -11.49 -1.47
N SER A 105 -9.18 -10.33 -2.04
CA SER A 105 -10.41 -10.18 -2.82
C SER A 105 -10.43 -11.20 -3.98
N SER A 106 -11.59 -11.77 -4.26
CA SER A 106 -11.78 -12.71 -5.37
C SER A 106 -11.72 -11.95 -6.70
N GLY A 107 -10.53 -11.77 -7.30
CA GLY A 107 -10.47 -11.20 -8.65
C GLY A 107 -9.13 -10.69 -9.17
N ARG A 108 -9.23 -10.04 -10.34
CA ARG A 108 -8.15 -9.42 -11.16
C ARG A 108 -7.26 -8.45 -10.38
N GLY A 109 -7.73 -7.90 -9.27
CA GLY A 109 -7.01 -6.94 -8.44
C GLY A 109 -5.71 -7.48 -7.83
N LEU A 110 -5.77 -8.66 -7.19
CA LEU A 110 -4.57 -9.33 -6.69
C LEU A 110 -3.60 -9.67 -7.81
N GLN A 111 -4.12 -10.12 -8.97
CA GLN A 111 -3.30 -10.43 -10.13
C GLN A 111 -2.57 -9.18 -10.63
N LEU A 112 -3.25 -8.03 -10.62
CA LEU A 112 -2.66 -6.75 -10.99
C LEU A 112 -1.54 -6.34 -10.02
N ILE A 113 -1.80 -6.37 -8.70
CA ILE A 113 -0.78 -6.02 -7.69
C ILE A 113 0.45 -6.92 -7.85
N ASN A 114 0.26 -8.24 -7.95
CA ASN A 114 1.36 -9.20 -8.08
C ASN A 114 2.06 -9.13 -9.45
N ALA A 115 1.40 -8.64 -10.50
CA ALA A 115 2.01 -8.45 -11.81
C ALA A 115 2.82 -7.15 -11.92
N TYR A 116 2.47 -6.13 -11.14
CA TYR A 116 3.06 -4.80 -11.25
C TYR A 116 4.10 -4.51 -10.18
N MET A 117 4.04 -5.15 -9.02
CA MET A 117 5.03 -5.02 -7.95
C MET A 117 5.99 -6.20 -7.99
N ASP A 118 7.25 -5.98 -7.60
CA ASP A 118 8.28 -7.01 -7.67
C ASP A 118 8.28 -7.90 -6.41
N GLU A 119 7.96 -7.31 -5.26
CA GLU A 119 7.69 -8.05 -4.03
C GLU A 119 6.36 -7.62 -3.42
N VAL A 120 5.60 -8.60 -2.94
CA VAL A 120 4.32 -8.36 -2.26
C VAL A 120 4.24 -9.28 -1.05
N LYS A 121 4.06 -8.68 0.13
CA LYS A 121 3.85 -9.38 1.39
C LYS A 121 2.49 -8.98 1.97
N TYR A 122 1.57 -9.94 1.98
CA TYR A 122 0.29 -9.79 2.64
C TYR A 122 0.42 -10.16 4.12
N GLU A 123 -0.15 -9.33 4.98
CA GLU A 123 -0.21 -9.50 6.42
C GLU A 123 -1.68 -9.41 6.86
N VAL A 124 -2.00 -9.88 8.06
CA VAL A 124 -3.39 -9.86 8.58
C VAL A 124 -3.97 -8.44 8.55
N THR A 125 -3.15 -7.44 8.88
CA THR A 125 -3.56 -6.05 9.01
C THR A 125 -3.18 -5.17 7.81
N GLY A 126 -2.68 -5.75 6.71
CA GLY A 126 -2.26 -4.94 5.57
C GLY A 126 -1.44 -5.64 4.51
N VAL A 127 -0.84 -4.83 3.63
CA VAL A 127 0.07 -5.29 2.58
C VAL A 127 1.32 -4.41 2.52
N THR A 128 2.45 -5.02 2.25
CA THR A 128 3.70 -4.33 1.91
C THR A 128 4.08 -4.69 0.49
N MET A 129 4.39 -3.69 -0.32
CA MET A 129 4.73 -3.86 -1.73
C MET A 129 6.05 -3.15 -2.02
N VAL A 130 6.92 -3.77 -2.81
CA VAL A 130 8.20 -3.21 -3.24
C VAL A 130 8.26 -3.18 -4.76
N LYS A 131 8.69 -2.03 -5.31
CA LYS A 131 9.05 -1.87 -6.71
C LYS A 131 10.49 -1.41 -6.82
N TYR A 132 11.32 -2.14 -7.55
CA TYR A 132 12.67 -1.71 -7.90
C TYR A 132 12.59 -0.69 -9.05
N ILE A 133 13.35 0.39 -8.93
CA ILE A 133 13.32 1.57 -9.81
C ILE A 133 14.67 1.88 -10.46
N SER A 134 15.65 0.97 -10.30
CA SER A 134 16.97 1.01 -10.94
C SER A 134 16.96 0.52 -12.37
#